data_AF-A0A6I1QQC3-F1
#
_entry.id   AF-A0A6I1QQC3-F1
#
_cell.length_a   1.000
_cell.length_b   1.000
_cell.length_c   1.000
_cell.angle_alpha   90.00
_cell.angle_beta   90.00
_cell.angle_gamma   90.00
#
_symmetry.space_group_name_H-M   'P 1'
#
loop_
_entity.id
_entity.type
_entity.pdbx_description
1 polymer ?
#
loop_
_entity_poly.entity_id
_entity_poly.type
_entity_poly.pdbx_seq_one_letter_code
_entity_poly.pdbx_strand_id
1 'polypeptide(L)'
;MKEVITSLLMLGGAAFAFLAAVGILRLPDLFSRMQAATKCSAFGVTCVMLAVSVHFAELGIVTRAIMTIIFVFLTAPVAAHMIGRAAYFIGVPLWEHTVTDELKGRYDMRTHALNASDHPPSPNATIKP
;
A
#
# COMPACT_ATOMS: atom_id res chain seq x y z
N MET A 1 17.08 -10.49 29.15
CA MET A 1 15.69 -10.37 28.61
C MET A 1 15.60 -9.41 27.42
N LYS A 2 16.17 -8.19 27.48
CA LYS A 2 16.17 -7.23 26.34
C LYS A 2 16.73 -7.83 25.05
N GLU A 3 17.88 -8.51 25.11
CA GLU A 3 18.51 -9.23 23.99
C GLU A 3 17.55 -10.14 23.21
N VAL A 4 16.77 -10.96 23.94
CA VAL A 4 15.82 -11.92 23.34
C VAL A 4 14.66 -11.17 22.66
N ILE A 5 14.14 -10.13 23.32
CA ILE A 5 13.07 -9.29 22.77
C ILE A 5 13.56 -8.58 21.50
N THR A 6 14.71 -7.91 21.56
CA THR A 6 15.31 -7.22 20.42
C THR A 6 15.56 -8.19 19.26
N SER A 7 16.09 -9.38 19.53
CA SER A 7 16.35 -10.40 18.50
C SER A 7 15.06 -10.88 17.84
N LEU A 8 14.00 -11.12 18.63
CA LEU A 8 12.71 -11.54 18.10
C LEU A 8 12.06 -10.45 17.23
N LEU A 9 12.13 -9.19 17.67
CA LEU A 9 11.62 -8.07 16.88
C LEU A 9 12.43 -7.84 15.59
N MET A 10 13.75 -8.01 15.63
CA MET A 10 14.59 -7.93 14.43
C MET A 10 14.29 -9.05 13.43
N LEU A 11 14.16 -10.30 13.92
CA LEU A 11 13.75 -11.43 13.10
C LEU A 11 12.34 -11.22 12.52
N GLY A 12 11.40 -10.72 13.32
CA GLY A 12 10.06 -10.36 12.85
C GLY A 12 10.10 -9.30 11.76
N GLY A 13 10.88 -8.23 11.96
CA GLY A 13 11.08 -7.19 10.96
C GLY A 13 11.67 -7.70 9.65
N ALA A 14 12.70 -8.55 9.73
CA ALA A 14 13.31 -9.20 8.56
C ALA A 14 12.33 -10.15 7.86
N ALA A 15 11.54 -10.93 8.61
CA ALA A 15 10.51 -11.80 8.06
C ALA A 15 9.45 -10.97 7.30
N PHE A 16 8.97 -9.87 7.86
CA PHE A 16 8.02 -8.98 7.18
C PHE A 16 8.61 -8.34 5.92
N ALA A 17 9.89 -7.93 5.94
CA ALA A 17 10.58 -7.44 4.75
C ALA A 17 10.68 -8.52 3.65
N PHE A 18 10.98 -9.76 4.05
CA PHE A 18 10.98 -10.90 3.13
C PHE A 18 9.57 -11.17 2.56
N LEU A 19 8.54 -11.16 3.40
CA LEU A 19 7.15 -11.30 2.96
C LEU A 19 6.74 -10.18 1.98
N ALA A 20 7.20 -8.94 2.20
CA ALA A 20 6.96 -7.84 1.26
C ALA A 20 7.57 -8.14 -0.12
N ALA A 21 8.83 -8.59 -0.15
CA ALA A 21 9.51 -8.95 -1.39
C ALA A 21 8.82 -10.13 -2.11
N VAL A 22 8.46 -11.18 -1.36
CA VAL A 22 7.72 -12.33 -1.90
C VAL A 22 6.34 -11.92 -2.42
N GLY A 23 5.64 -11.04 -1.70
CA GLY A 23 4.34 -10.51 -2.11
C GLY A 23 4.42 -9.75 -3.44
N ILE A 24 5.47 -8.96 -3.64
CA ILE A 24 5.71 -8.24 -4.91
C ILE A 24 5.99 -9.22 -6.05
N LEU A 25 6.75 -10.30 -5.81
CA LEU A 25 7.13 -11.25 -6.84
C LEU A 25 6.01 -12.25 -7.20
N ARG A 26 5.20 -12.67 -6.22
CA ARG A 26 4.26 -13.79 -6.37
C ARG A 26 2.84 -13.36 -6.72
N LEU A 27 2.43 -12.14 -6.36
CA LEU A 27 1.05 -11.71 -6.59
C LEU A 27 0.79 -11.38 -8.07
N PRO A 28 -0.42 -11.65 -8.57
CA PRO A 28 -0.69 -11.67 -10.01
C PRO A 28 -0.83 -10.27 -10.62
N ASP A 29 -1.34 -9.29 -9.86
CA ASP A 29 -1.63 -7.95 -10.36
C ASP A 29 -0.99 -6.86 -9.49
N LEU A 30 -0.90 -5.65 -10.05
CA LEU A 30 -0.28 -4.50 -9.39
C LEU A 30 -0.99 -4.12 -8.07
N PHE A 31 -2.32 -4.19 -8.02
CA PHE A 31 -3.08 -3.77 -6.84
C PHE A 31 -2.87 -4.74 -5.67
N SER A 32 -2.86 -6.05 -5.94
CA SER A 32 -2.50 -7.03 -4.89
C SER A 32 -1.04 -6.90 -4.46
N ARG A 33 -0.11 -6.72 -5.39
CA ARG A 33 1.32 -6.48 -5.08
C ARG A 33 1.50 -5.26 -4.18
N MET A 34 0.84 -4.15 -4.50
CA MET A 34 0.90 -2.92 -3.73
C MET A 34 0.37 -3.12 -2.31
N GLN A 35 -0.77 -3.79 -2.14
CA GLN A 35 -1.30 -4.06 -0.81
C GLN A 35 -0.36 -4.92 0.05
N ALA A 36 0.22 -5.98 -0.53
CA ALA A 36 1.16 -6.84 0.17
C ALA A 36 2.43 -6.06 0.54
N ALA A 37 3.00 -5.32 -0.40
CA ALA A 37 4.17 -4.49 -0.18
C ALA A 37 3.93 -3.49 0.96
N THR A 38 2.87 -2.68 0.89
CA THR A 38 2.58 -1.62 1.87
C THR A 38 2.33 -2.18 3.27
N LYS A 39 1.50 -3.22 3.41
CA LYS A 39 1.16 -3.80 4.72
C LYS A 39 2.39 -4.46 5.36
N CYS A 40 3.10 -5.31 4.63
CA CYS A 40 4.26 -6.02 5.14
C CYS A 40 5.41 -5.06 5.47
N SER A 41 5.70 -4.07 4.62
CA SER A 41 6.79 -3.12 4.88
C SER A 41 6.50 -2.19 6.06
N ALA A 42 5.26 -1.73 6.26
CA ALA A 42 4.87 -0.93 7.43
C ALA A 42 5.07 -1.70 8.75
N PHE A 43 4.65 -2.97 8.80
CA PHE A 43 4.91 -3.83 9.97
C PHE A 43 6.40 -4.13 10.15
N GLY A 44 7.14 -4.38 9.06
CA GLY A 44 8.57 -4.63 9.10
C GLY A 44 9.35 -3.47 9.72
N VAL A 45 9.11 -2.25 9.24
CA VAL A 45 9.73 -1.03 9.79
C VAL A 45 9.37 -0.85 11.27
N THR A 46 8.12 -1.10 11.64
CA THR A 46 7.67 -0.97 13.04
C THR A 46 8.40 -1.93 13.96
N CYS A 47 8.50 -3.20 13.57
CA CYS A 47 9.25 -4.20 14.34
C CYS A 47 10.72 -3.80 14.53
N VAL A 48 11.38 -3.33 13.46
CA VAL A 48 12.78 -2.88 13.53
C VAL A 48 12.92 -1.65 14.43
N MET A 49 12.08 -0.64 14.27
CA MET A 49 12.12 0.59 15.08
C MET A 49 11.85 0.32 16.56
N LEU A 50 10.92 -0.59 16.87
CA LEU A 50 10.67 -1.04 18.24
C LEU A 50 11.86 -1.82 18.82
N ALA A 51 12.53 -2.68 18.04
CA ALA A 51 13.75 -3.36 18.48
C ALA A 51 14.87 -2.37 18.83
N VAL A 52 15.08 -1.35 17.99
CA VAL A 52 16.03 -0.25 18.25
C VAL A 52 15.65 0.49 19.54
N SER A 53 14.37 0.78 19.73
CA SER A 53 13.87 1.47 20.93
C SER A 53 14.12 0.67 22.22
N VAL A 54 13.91 -0.65 22.18
CA VAL A 54 14.13 -1.56 23.32
C VAL A 54 15.61 -1.77 23.61
N HIS A 55 16.45 -1.85 22.56
CA HIS A 55 17.89 -2.10 22.71
C HIS A 55 18.62 -0.92 23.36
N PHE A 56 18.43 0.28 22.81
CA PHE A 56 19.12 1.47 23.31
C PHE A 56 18.45 2.08 24.54
N ALA A 57 17.11 2.00 24.64
CA ALA A 57 16.32 2.52 25.77
C ALA A 57 16.61 4.00 26.15
N GLU A 58 17.07 4.79 25.18
CA GLU A 58 17.39 6.21 25.35
C GLU A 58 16.26 7.08 24.78
N LEU A 59 15.85 8.13 25.52
CA LEU A 59 14.70 8.96 25.15
C LEU A 59 14.84 9.58 23.75
N GLY A 60 16.03 10.03 23.35
CA GLY A 60 16.25 10.60 22.03
C GLY A 60 16.06 9.58 20.91
N ILE A 61 16.52 8.34 21.11
CA ILE A 61 16.36 7.25 20.14
C ILE A 61 14.90 6.80 20.05
N VAL A 62 14.25 6.56 21.19
CA VAL A 62 12.85 6.12 21.25
C VAL A 62 11.92 7.15 20.59
N THR A 63 12.14 8.45 20.85
CA THR A 63 11.32 9.52 20.24
C THR A 63 11.46 9.52 18.72
N ARG A 64 12.69 9.44 18.20
CA ARG A 64 12.93 9.36 16.74
C ARG A 64 12.34 8.09 16.12
N ALA A 65 12.41 6.96 16.81
CA ALA A 65 11.83 5.71 16.36
C ALA A 65 10.29 5.81 16.25
N ILE A 66 9.62 6.36 17.27
CA ILE A 66 8.16 6.59 17.25
C ILE A 66 7.78 7.57 16.14
N MET A 67 8.52 8.68 15.97
CA MET A 67 8.30 9.62 14.88
C MET A 67 8.45 8.95 13.51
N THR A 68 9.43 8.06 13.35
CA THR A 68 9.64 7.29 12.11
C THR A 68 8.46 6.36 11.83
N ILE A 69 7.96 5.65 12.84
CA ILE A 69 6.79 4.78 12.70
C ILE A 69 5.58 5.60 12.26
N ILE A 70 5.27 6.69 12.97
CA ILE A 70 4.13 7.56 12.63
C ILE A 70 4.27 8.12 11.21
N PHE A 71 5.46 8.60 10.84
CA PHE A 71 5.73 9.12 9.51
C PHE A 71 5.50 8.09 8.41
N VAL A 72 5.97 6.85 8.59
CA VAL A 72 5.74 5.76 7.62
C VAL A 72 4.25 5.41 7.53
N PHE A 73 3.54 5.35 8.65
CA PHE A 73 2.09 5.07 8.66
C PHE A 73 1.26 6.18 8.01
N LEU A 74 1.72 7.44 8.05
CA LEU A 74 1.07 8.55 7.35
C LEU A 74 1.36 8.54 5.86
N THR A 75 2.63 8.30 5.48
CA THR A 75 3.08 8.43 4.09
C THR A 75 2.77 7.21 3.25
N ALA A 76 2.82 6.00 3.81
CA ALA A 76 2.63 4.76 3.06
C ALA A 76 1.20 4.63 2.45
N PRO A 77 0.10 4.96 3.16
CA PRO A 77 -1.24 4.94 2.57
C PRO A 77 -1.42 5.97 1.46
N VAL A 78 -0.85 7.16 1.62
CA VAL A 78 -0.91 8.22 0.60
C VAL A 78 -0.17 7.78 -0.65
N ALA A 79 1.03 7.21 -0.50
CA ALA A 79 1.80 6.66 -1.62
C ALA A 79 1.02 5.53 -2.33
N ALA A 80 0.47 4.58 -1.58
CA ALA A 80 -0.33 3.49 -2.14
C ALA A 80 -1.60 4.01 -2.87
N HIS A 81 -2.27 5.01 -2.31
CA HIS A 81 -3.44 5.61 -2.95
C HIS A 81 -3.08 6.29 -4.28
N MET A 82 -2.00 7.07 -4.30
CA MET A 82 -1.54 7.74 -5.53
C MET A 82 -1.10 6.73 -6.60
N ILE A 83 -0.36 5.69 -6.22
CA ILE A 83 0.06 4.62 -7.15
C ILE A 83 -1.16 3.88 -7.69
N GLY A 84 -2.12 3.48 -6.84
CA GLY A 84 -3.34 2.80 -7.26
C GLY A 84 -4.19 3.63 -8.21
N ARG A 85 -4.36 4.92 -7.90
CA ARG A 85 -5.09 5.85 -8.76
C ARG A 85 -4.40 6.02 -10.11
N ALA A 86 -3.09 6.25 -10.12
CA ALA A 86 -2.31 6.40 -11.35
C ALA A 86 -2.34 5.12 -12.20
N ALA A 87 -2.18 3.95 -11.57
CA ALA A 87 -2.24 2.65 -12.23
C ALA A 87 -3.57 2.40 -12.93
N TYR A 88 -4.67 2.71 -12.24
CA TYR A 88 -6.00 2.60 -12.83
C TYR A 88 -6.17 3.59 -14.00
N PHE A 89 -5.63 4.81 -13.88
CA PHE A 89 -5.73 5.83 -14.93
C PHE A 89 -4.89 5.54 -16.18
N ILE A 90 -3.76 4.83 -16.06
CA ILE A 90 -3.00 4.41 -17.24
C ILE A 90 -3.49 3.07 -17.82
N GLY A 91 -4.57 2.50 -17.25
CA GLY A 91 -5.18 1.27 -17.74
C GLY A 91 -4.38 0.00 -17.44
N VAL A 92 -3.67 -0.07 -16.30
CA VAL A 92 -3.01 -1.32 -15.88
C VAL A 92 -4.04 -2.44 -15.78
N PRO A 93 -3.80 -3.62 -16.40
CA PRO A 93 -4.74 -4.73 -16.35
C PRO A 93 -4.94 -5.20 -14.91
N LEU A 94 -6.21 -5.41 -14.54
CA LEU A 94 -6.57 -6.06 -13.28
C LEU A 94 -6.34 -7.57 -13.40
N TRP A 95 -6.31 -8.27 -12.26
CA TRP A 95 -6.23 -9.72 -12.24
C TRP A 95 -7.40 -10.36 -12.99
N GLU A 96 -7.14 -11.45 -13.71
CA GLU A 96 -8.15 -12.17 -14.52
C GLU A 96 -9.33 -12.69 -13.69
N HIS A 97 -9.11 -12.97 -12.40
CA HIS A 97 -10.14 -13.43 -11.48
C HIS A 97 -10.83 -12.30 -10.70
N THR A 98 -10.63 -11.03 -11.09
CA THR A 98 -11.37 -9.92 -10.50
C THR A 98 -12.85 -9.97 -10.92
N VAL A 99 -13.74 -10.19 -9.95
CA VAL A 99 -15.19 -10.32 -10.17
C VAL A 99 -15.88 -8.96 -10.33
N THR A 100 -15.43 -7.94 -9.58
CA THR A 100 -16.10 -6.64 -9.51
C THR A 100 -15.12 -5.51 -9.81
N ASP A 101 -15.48 -4.68 -10.78
CA ASP A 101 -14.84 -3.40 -11.07
C ASP A 101 -15.93 -2.34 -11.27
N GLU A 102 -16.29 -1.66 -10.19
CA GLU A 102 -17.34 -0.62 -10.20
C GLU A 102 -16.90 0.65 -10.95
N LEU A 103 -15.58 0.83 -11.12
CA LEU A 103 -15.02 2.01 -11.76
C LEU A 103 -14.96 1.84 -13.28
N LYS A 104 -15.11 0.61 -13.79
CA LYS A 104 -15.07 0.27 -15.20
C LYS A 104 -16.11 1.07 -15.99
N GLY A 105 -15.64 1.89 -16.94
CA GLY A 105 -16.50 2.70 -17.79
C GLY A 105 -17.20 3.88 -17.09
N ARG A 106 -16.98 4.07 -15.78
CA ARG A 106 -17.48 5.23 -15.02
C ARG A 106 -16.47 6.38 -14.95
N TYR A 107 -15.21 6.15 -15.29
CA TYR A 107 -14.18 7.17 -15.27
C TYR A 107 -13.83 7.64 -16.69
N ASP A 108 -14.04 8.92 -16.99
CA ASP A 108 -13.61 9.51 -18.24
C ASP A 108 -12.15 9.98 -18.13
N MET A 109 -11.26 9.32 -18.88
CA MET A 109 -9.82 9.61 -18.84
C MET A 109 -9.43 10.96 -19.46
N ARG A 110 -10.30 11.60 -20.24
CA ARG A 110 -10.03 12.93 -20.83
C ARG A 110 -10.44 14.07 -19.91
N THR A 111 -11.58 13.92 -19.25
CA THR A 111 -12.16 14.97 -18.39
C THR A 111 -11.87 14.76 -16.91
N HIS A 112 -11.31 13.61 -16.53
CA HIS A 112 -11.12 13.17 -15.15
C HIS A 112 -12.41 13.16 -14.31
N ALA A 113 -13.57 13.22 -14.96
CA ALA A 113 -14.88 13.22 -14.32
C ALA A 113 -15.33 11.80 -14.02
N LEU A 114 -15.90 11.61 -12.82
CA LEU A 114 -16.57 10.38 -12.44
C LEU A 114 -18.04 10.49 -12.87
N ASN A 115 -18.48 9.64 -13.79
CA ASN A 115 -19.86 9.59 -14.22
C ASN A 115 -20.70 9.00 -13.08
N ALA A 116 -21.59 9.84 -12.51
CA ALA A 116 -22.44 9.49 -11.38
C ALA A 116 -23.60 8.55 -11.74
N SER A 117 -23.82 8.25 -13.01
CA SER A 117 -24.92 7.39 -13.45
C SER A 117 -24.61 5.92 -13.17
N ASP A 118 -25.52 5.24 -12.46
CA ASP A 118 -25.43 3.80 -12.18
C ASP A 118 -25.61 2.90 -13.41
N HIS A 119 -25.90 3.47 -14.57
CA HIS A 119 -26.00 2.76 -15.84
C HIS A 119 -24.68 2.80 -16.62
N PRO A 120 -24.29 1.69 -17.28
CA PRO A 120 -23.20 1.70 -18.24
C PRO A 120 -23.51 2.76 -19.32
N PRO A 121 -22.48 3.46 -19.85
CA PRO A 121 -22.69 4.49 -20.86
C PRO A 121 -23.50 3.91 -22.02
N SER A 122 -24.59 4.60 -22.38
CA SER A 122 -25.40 4.15 -23.50
C SER A 122 -24.56 4.15 -24.78
N PRO A 123 -24.71 3.19 -25.70
CA PRO A 123 -23.95 3.14 -26.95
C PRO A 123 -24.09 4.39 -27.82
N ASN A 124 -25.02 5.28 -27.48
CA ASN A 124 -25.37 6.49 -28.21
C ASN A 124 -25.28 7.75 -27.32
N ALA A 125 -24.51 7.71 -26.23
CA ALA A 125 -24.24 8.89 -25.41
C ALA A 125 -23.34 9.86 -26.20
N THR A 126 -23.96 10.65 -27.07
CA THR A 126 -23.34 11.76 -27.78
C THR A 126 -22.69 12.67 -26.75
N ILE A 127 -21.37 12.81 -26.86
CA ILE A 127 -20.55 13.70 -26.03
C ILE A 127 -21.07 15.11 -26.27
N LYS A 128 -21.72 15.69 -25.27
CA LYS A 128 -22.14 17.10 -25.31
C LYS A 128 -20.91 17.95 -24.98
N PRO A 129 -20.57 18.96 -25.81
CA PRO A 129 -19.38 19.79 -25.65
C PRO A 129 -19.38 20.60 -24.36
#